data_AF-A0A1M4XF23-F1
#
_entry.id   AF-A0A1M4XF23-F1
#
_cell.length_a   1.000
_cell.length_b   1.000
_cell.length_c   1.000
_cell.angle_alpha   90.00
_cell.angle_beta   90.00
_cell.angle_gamma   90.00
#
_symmetry.space_group_name_H-M   'P 1'
#
loop_
_entity.id
_entity.type
_entity.pdbx_description
1 polymer ?
#
loop_
_entity_poly.entity_id
_entity_poly.type
_entity_poly.pdbx_seq_one_letter_code
_entity_poly.pdbx_strand_id
1 'polypeptide(L)'
;MATQMQKDPMVAELILRKSRCVEEQHDFREVVFPSLDEADHVNIEVRDFLNHPSLSKNDREILFYLMEGRNAREIAMMKGISVNLVRVHISRARARARKLWGRLERNYI
;
A
#
# COMPACT_ATOMS: atom_id res chain seq x y z
N MET A 1 46.33 -6.80 39.01
CA MET A 1 45.08 -7.57 38.79
C MET A 1 44.12 -6.70 38.00
N ALA A 2 43.51 -7.28 36.95
CA ALA A 2 42.25 -6.88 36.28
C ALA A 2 42.22 -5.52 35.53
N THR A 3 41.73 -5.36 34.29
CA THR A 3 41.25 -6.26 33.22
C THR A 3 41.27 -5.42 31.93
N GLN A 4 41.85 -5.92 30.85
CA GLN A 4 41.69 -5.33 29.51
C GLN A 4 40.23 -5.48 29.08
N MET A 5 39.52 -4.36 28.90
CA MET A 5 38.23 -4.39 28.20
C MET A 5 38.51 -4.52 26.71
N GLN A 6 38.26 -5.73 26.19
CA GLN A 6 38.13 -5.98 24.76
C GLN A 6 37.02 -5.09 24.22
N LYS A 7 37.37 -4.15 23.34
CA LYS A 7 36.40 -3.39 22.55
C LYS A 7 36.02 -4.27 21.37
N ASP A 8 34.84 -4.88 21.42
CA ASP A 8 34.29 -5.69 20.32
C ASP A 8 34.13 -4.83 19.05
N PRO A 9 34.83 -5.15 17.95
CA PRO A 9 34.70 -4.40 16.69
C PRO A 9 33.37 -4.65 15.97
N MET A 10 32.58 -5.65 16.38
CA MET A 10 31.33 -6.03 15.69
C MET A 10 30.16 -5.05 15.90
N VAL A 11 30.20 -4.20 16.93
CA VAL A 11 29.13 -3.22 17.17
C VAL A 11 29.26 -2.02 16.23
N ALA A 12 30.48 -1.66 15.83
CA ALA A 12 30.72 -0.55 14.92
C ALA A 12 30.25 -0.84 13.48
N GLU A 13 30.24 -2.10 13.06
CA GLU A 13 29.81 -2.51 11.71
C GLU A 13 28.27 -2.45 11.55
N LEU A 14 27.51 -2.54 12.65
CA LEU A 14 26.05 -2.50 12.61
C LEU A 14 25.48 -1.08 12.43
N ILE A 15 26.26 -0.05 12.75
CA ILE A 15 25.83 1.36 12.68
C ILE A 15 26.08 1.95 11.29
N LEU A 16 27.10 1.47 10.57
CA LEU A 16 27.44 1.94 9.22
C LEU A 16 26.52 1.41 8.10
N ARG A 17 25.69 0.39 8.39
CA ARG A 17 24.69 -0.11 7.42
C ARG A 17 23.37 0.67 7.42
N LYS A 18 23.19 1.64 8.32
CA LYS A 18 21.93 2.38 8.48
C LYS A 18 21.78 3.58 7.53
N SER A 19 22.80 3.88 6.71
CA SER A 19 22.84 5.09 5.88
C SER A 19 22.76 4.83 4.38
N ARG A 20 22.41 3.63 3.92
CA ARG A 20 22.09 3.44 2.50
C ARG A 20 20.63 3.82 2.27
N CYS A 21 20.38 5.12 2.31
CA CYS A 21 19.28 5.75 1.59
C CYS A 21 19.49 5.41 0.11
N VAL A 22 18.91 4.29 -0.32
CA VAL A 22 18.68 4.05 -1.74
C VAL A 22 17.54 4.99 -2.08
N GLU A 23 17.88 6.08 -2.76
CA GLU A 23 16.93 6.86 -3.53
C GLU A 23 16.37 5.93 -4.62
N GLU A 24 15.37 5.12 -4.25
CA GLU A 24 14.52 4.49 -5.24
C GLU A 24 13.68 5.62 -5.82
N GLN A 25 14.17 6.14 -6.95
CA GLN A 25 13.37 6.86 -7.93
C GLN A 25 12.23 5.93 -8.34
N HIS A 26 11.18 5.94 -7.54
CA HIS A 26 9.94 5.26 -7.82
C HIS A 26 9.36 5.98 -9.02
N ASP A 27 9.57 5.38 -10.20
CA ASP A 27 8.87 5.72 -11.44
C ASP A 27 7.38 5.70 -11.10
N PHE A 28 6.82 6.89 -10.85
CA PHE A 28 5.40 7.10 -10.58
C PHE A 28 4.69 6.88 -11.90
N ARG A 29 4.58 5.61 -12.33
CA ARG A 29 3.59 5.21 -13.31
C ARG A 29 2.24 5.52 -12.70
N GLU A 30 1.69 6.64 -13.13
CA GLU A 30 0.34 7.04 -12.85
C GLU A 30 -0.57 5.86 -13.23
N VAL A 31 -1.30 5.34 -12.25
CA VAL A 31 -2.26 4.26 -12.51
C VAL A 31 -3.38 4.88 -13.32
N VAL A 32 -3.30 4.72 -14.64
CA VAL A 32 -4.33 5.16 -15.58
C VAL A 32 -5.45 4.13 -15.53
N PHE A 33 -6.61 4.54 -15.03
CA PHE A 33 -7.81 3.70 -14.98
C PHE A 33 -8.42 3.60 -16.39
N PRO A 34 -8.69 2.38 -16.91
CA PRO A 34 -9.23 2.20 -18.27
C PRO A 34 -10.66 2.76 -18.41
N SER A 35 -11.01 3.24 -19.62
CA SER A 35 -12.29 3.87 -19.95
C SER A 35 -13.49 2.92 -19.82
N LEU A 36 -14.68 3.53 -19.72
CA LEU A 36 -15.96 2.96 -19.25
C LEU A 36 -16.68 2.05 -20.25
N ASP A 37 -16.10 1.78 -21.42
CA ASP A 37 -16.86 1.35 -22.60
C ASP A 37 -17.42 -0.10 -22.53
N GLU A 38 -17.07 -0.88 -21.51
CA GLU A 38 -17.53 -2.28 -21.33
C GLU A 38 -17.89 -2.69 -19.88
N ALA A 39 -18.10 -1.74 -18.96
CA ALA A 39 -18.28 -2.04 -17.53
C ALA A 39 -19.76 -2.26 -17.11
N ASP A 40 -20.05 -3.38 -16.42
CA ASP A 40 -21.30 -3.56 -15.64
C ASP A 40 -21.54 -2.35 -14.71
N HIS A 41 -22.78 -1.91 -14.51
CA HIS A 41 -23.09 -0.72 -13.68
C HIS A 41 -22.48 -0.78 -12.27
N VAL A 42 -22.43 -1.97 -11.66
CA VAL A 42 -21.77 -2.21 -10.37
C VAL A 42 -20.26 -1.93 -10.44
N ASN A 43 -19.62 -2.26 -11.56
CA ASN A 43 -18.19 -2.03 -11.77
C ASN A 43 -17.90 -0.52 -11.97
N ILE A 44 -18.83 0.22 -12.59
CA ILE A 44 -18.77 1.68 -12.72
C ILE A 44 -18.86 2.34 -11.35
N GLU A 45 -19.86 2.01 -10.53
CA GLU A 45 -20.03 2.59 -9.19
C GLU A 45 -18.81 2.33 -8.28
N VAL A 46 -18.25 1.13 -8.34
CA VAL A 46 -17.06 0.80 -7.54
C VAL A 46 -15.83 1.56 -8.05
N ARG A 47 -15.64 1.71 -9.37
CA ARG A 47 -14.53 2.50 -9.93
C ARG A 47 -14.64 3.98 -9.58
N ASP A 48 -15.84 4.55 -9.65
CA ASP A 48 -16.09 5.94 -9.26
C ASP A 48 -15.81 6.15 -7.77
N PHE A 49 -16.24 5.21 -6.93
CA PHE A 49 -15.93 5.23 -5.50
C PHE A 49 -14.43 5.14 -5.22
N LEU A 50 -13.68 4.31 -5.97
CA LEU A 50 -12.23 4.25 -5.82
C LEU A 50 -11.57 5.59 -6.17
N ASN A 51 -12.16 6.41 -7.03
CA ASN A 51 -11.66 7.75 -7.33
C ASN A 51 -12.02 8.81 -6.28
N HIS A 52 -12.72 8.45 -5.22
CA HIS A 52 -13.14 9.39 -4.18
C HIS A 52 -11.95 10.06 -3.47
N PRO A 53 -11.94 11.40 -3.31
CA PRO A 53 -10.78 12.15 -2.78
C PRO A 53 -10.40 11.80 -1.33
N SER A 54 -11.35 11.27 -0.55
CA SER A 54 -11.10 10.82 0.82
C SER A 54 -10.32 9.50 0.94
N LEU A 55 -10.09 8.78 -0.17
CA LEU A 55 -9.21 7.62 -0.18
C LEU A 55 -7.78 8.06 -0.49
N SER A 56 -6.82 7.62 0.33
CA SER A 56 -5.40 7.88 0.05
C SER A 56 -4.98 7.19 -1.25
N LYS A 57 -3.98 7.73 -1.96
CA LYS A 57 -3.44 7.13 -3.19
C LYS A 57 -3.07 5.65 -3.00
N ASN A 58 -2.39 5.33 -1.90
CA ASN A 58 -2.02 3.95 -1.58
C ASN A 58 -3.23 3.03 -1.34
N ASP A 59 -4.31 3.54 -0.76
CA ASP A 59 -5.54 2.75 -0.58
C ASP A 59 -6.23 2.48 -1.90
N ARG A 60 -6.30 3.49 -2.77
CA ARG A 60 -6.89 3.37 -4.11
C ARG A 60 -6.16 2.31 -4.93
N GLU A 61 -4.83 2.36 -4.95
CA GLU A 61 -4.00 1.36 -5.64
C GLU A 61 -4.23 -0.05 -5.10
N ILE A 62 -4.24 -0.23 -3.78
CA ILE A 62 -4.43 -1.56 -3.18
C ILE A 62 -5.82 -2.11 -3.46
N LEU A 63 -6.85 -1.29 -3.34
CA LEU A 63 -8.22 -1.71 -3.64
C LEU A 63 -8.40 -2.01 -5.12
N PHE A 64 -7.76 -1.24 -6.00
CA PHE A 64 -7.74 -1.49 -7.43
C PHE A 64 -7.10 -2.85 -7.77
N TYR A 65 -5.92 -3.15 -7.25
CA TYR A 65 -5.30 -4.47 -7.48
C TYR A 65 -6.16 -5.62 -6.96
N LEU A 66 -6.85 -5.44 -5.83
CA LEU A 66 -7.79 -6.44 -5.34
C LEU A 66 -8.99 -6.64 -6.28
N MET A 67 -9.49 -5.57 -6.91
CA MET A 67 -10.56 -5.67 -7.92
C MET A 67 -10.10 -6.39 -9.18
N GLU A 68 -8.84 -6.23 -9.59
CA GLU A 68 -8.22 -7.00 -10.68
C GLU A 68 -7.98 -8.48 -10.33
N GLY A 69 -8.38 -8.93 -9.13
CA GLY A 69 -8.22 -10.32 -8.68
C GLY A 69 -6.83 -10.64 -8.15
N ARG A 70 -5.95 -9.64 -7.99
CA ARG A 70 -4.59 -9.84 -7.45
C ARG A 70 -4.66 -10.26 -5.99
N ASN A 71 -3.82 -11.21 -5.62
CA ASN A 71 -3.66 -11.63 -4.23
C ASN A 71 -2.54 -10.83 -3.53
N ALA A 72 -2.45 -10.96 -2.20
CA ALA A 72 -1.48 -10.20 -1.39
C ALA A 72 -0.01 -10.46 -1.78
N ARG A 73 0.32 -11.64 -2.32
CA ARG A 73 1.69 -11.98 -2.74
C ARG A 73 2.05 -11.25 -4.03
N GLU A 74 1.13 -11.19 -4.99
CA GLU A 74 1.32 -10.47 -6.25
C GLU A 74 1.45 -8.96 -6.00
N ILE A 75 0.61 -8.40 -5.14
CA ILE A 75 0.69 -6.98 -4.73
C ILE A 75 2.01 -6.68 -4.03
N ALA A 76 2.50 -7.59 -3.18
CA ALA A 76 3.79 -7.45 -2.52
C ALA A 76 4.95 -7.39 -3.51
N MET A 77 4.92 -8.25 -4.55
CA MET A 77 5.91 -8.22 -5.63
C MET A 77 5.85 -6.92 -6.42
N MET A 78 4.65 -6.46 -6.81
CA MET A 78 4.47 -5.22 -7.58
C MET A 78 4.93 -3.97 -6.82
N LYS A 79 4.73 -3.93 -5.50
CA LYS A 79 5.08 -2.77 -4.66
C LYS A 79 6.45 -2.88 -3.98
N GLY A 80 7.20 -3.97 -4.20
CA GLY A 80 8.52 -4.15 -3.59
C GLY A 80 8.51 -4.24 -2.06
N ILE A 81 7.41 -4.69 -1.44
CA ILE A 81 7.26 -4.74 0.02
C ILE A 81 6.91 -6.13 0.53
N SER A 82 7.02 -6.37 1.84
CA SER A 82 6.71 -7.68 2.41
C SER A 82 5.21 -8.02 2.32
N VAL A 83 4.91 -9.31 2.13
CA VAL A 83 3.52 -9.82 2.10
C VAL A 83 2.76 -9.48 3.37
N ASN A 84 3.41 -9.51 4.54
CA ASN A 84 2.79 -9.15 5.82
C ASN A 84 2.38 -7.68 5.84
N LEU A 85 3.22 -6.78 5.33
CA LEU A 85 2.90 -5.36 5.25
C LEU A 85 1.74 -5.11 4.28
N VAL A 86 1.72 -5.79 3.13
CA VAL A 86 0.59 -5.74 2.19
C VAL A 86 -0.71 -6.19 2.84
N ARG A 87 -0.71 -7.29 3.60
CA ARG A 87 -1.91 -7.75 4.33
C ARG A 87 -2.44 -6.68 5.29
N VAL A 88 -1.55 -6.01 6.02
CA VAL A 88 -1.92 -4.89 6.90
C VAL A 88 -2.53 -3.75 6.09
N HIS A 89 -1.93 -3.39 4.96
CA HIS A 89 -2.47 -2.34 4.10
C HIS A 89 -3.84 -2.71 3.50
N ILE A 90 -4.03 -3.94 3.02
CA ILE A 90 -5.32 -4.45 2.54
C ILE A 90 -6.38 -4.30 3.62
N SER A 91 -6.12 -4.78 4.85
CA SER A 91 -7.09 -4.68 5.95
C SER A 91 -7.46 -3.24 6.26
N ARG A 92 -6.47 -2.33 6.31
CA ARG A 92 -6.68 -0.91 6.57
C ARG A 92 -7.45 -0.20 5.45
N ALA A 93 -7.10 -0.46 4.19
CA ALA A 93 -7.76 0.10 3.03
C ALA A 93 -9.23 -0.33 2.97
N ARG A 94 -9.52 -1.62 3.18
CA ARG A 94 -10.89 -2.15 3.26
C ARG A 94 -11.69 -1.52 4.41
N ALA A 95 -11.09 -1.36 5.59
CA ALA A 95 -11.76 -0.73 6.73
C ALA A 95 -12.12 0.74 6.45
N ARG A 96 -11.22 1.50 5.82
CA ARG A 96 -11.49 2.88 5.40
C ARG A 96 -12.54 2.96 4.31
N ALA A 97 -12.46 2.10 3.30
CA ALA A 97 -13.45 2.02 2.22
C ALA A 97 -14.86 1.77 2.77
N ARG A 98 -15.04 0.75 3.65
CA ARG A 98 -16.34 0.49 4.28
C ARG A 98 -16.88 1.67 5.08
N LYS A 99 -16.01 2.34 5.84
CA LYS A 99 -16.41 3.51 6.64
C LYS A 99 -16.88 4.67 5.76
N LEU A 100 -16.22 4.88 4.62
CA LEU A 100 -16.56 5.91 3.66
C LEU A 100 -17.85 5.57 2.91
N TRP A 101 -17.98 4.33 2.44
CA TRP A 101 -19.18 3.84 1.75
C TRP A 101 -20.44 3.99 2.63
N GLY A 102 -20.38 3.50 3.87
CA GLY A 102 -21.49 3.65 4.82
C GLY A 102 -21.70 5.09 5.34
N ARG A 103 -20.84 6.06 4.99
CA ARG A 103 -21.15 7.50 5.19
C ARG A 103 -21.92 8.06 3.99
N LEU A 104 -21.55 7.66 2.77
CA LEU A 104 -22.25 8.07 1.56
C LEU A 104 -23.71 7.62 1.62
N GLU A 105 -23.98 6.35 1.93
CA GLU A 105 -25.35 5.82 2.03
C GLU A 105 -26.24 6.57 3.04
N ARG A 106 -25.65 7.08 4.13
CA ARG A 106 -26.41 7.81 5.17
C ARG A 106 -26.75 9.25 4.81
N ASN A 107 -26.10 9.82 3.79
CA ASN A 107 -26.36 11.19 3.35
C ASN A 107 -27.45 11.28 2.26
N TYR A 108 -27.98 10.14 1.80
CA TYR A 108 -29.05 10.07 0.79
C TYR A 108 -30.42 9.66 1.40
N ILE A 109 -30.57 9.75 2.73
CA ILE A 109 -31.82 9.49 3.47
C ILE A 109 -32.35 10.81 4.02
#